data_AF-A0A1Z4LJI4-F1
#
_entry.id   AF-A0A1Z4LJI4-F1
#
_cell.length_a   1.000
_cell.length_b   1.000
_cell.length_c   1.000
_cell.angle_alpha   90.00
_cell.angle_beta   90.00
_cell.angle_gamma   90.00
#
_symmetry.space_group_name_H-M   'P 1'
#
loop_
_entity.id
_entity.type
_entity.pdbx_description
1 polymer ?
#
loop_
_entity_poly.entity_id
_entity_poly.type
_entity_poly.pdbx_seq_one_letter_code
_entity_poly.pdbx_strand_id
1 'polypeptide(L)'
;MNASIEAEQKKTPNIAQDKNLYIIIGVTLISIMGGQTVAPILPSLTGVFDVSTREIELVMTLFVLPIGLATPVLGVLADRIGIRKVLIPALILFAIAGASIHAANTFTSVLGLRFLQGLGAAPLDALSLTMIAMLYQGRMLGAAMSINAAVIGISSAIYPLLGGALGSLNWSYPFLLSVLAFPLVMLVIMVLKLPSKPPTAKKESLKVYLKGTWKSVNNRSVLGLLFAVGTIFMIQFGAFITYVPIFAGVSLGASGFMNGIILCVMSLAVAISAAQLGWLIQRFSEIALIKASFILSAIALIMIPFITNPWLLLIPNILFGISLAFALPSSQALLAGLSAQDSRAGFMAVNASVQSLGQALGPILGGLAIAFGGIKVVFFSAAVYSVIAFFIFNILITPKQTQPVSPSPLSELKTQQTFIPQTDSPTSLQTPVPQLIHTLTNQVVDLPEFPSIISIGKGHSNDTDNIDVSNLPHSEVVSRNHAQIKFDGEDYYIQDMGSSNGTYINKYPLLPGIWYKLGPGVKLGLGKRDMIAFVFQLN
;
A
#
# COMPACT_ATOMS: atom_id res chain seq x y z
N MET A 1 19.27 9.62 -48.13
CA MET A 1 19.34 10.06 -46.72
C MET A 1 18.15 9.58 -45.87
N ASN A 2 17.52 8.44 -46.22
CA ASN A 2 16.32 7.91 -45.54
C ASN A 2 16.48 6.44 -45.08
N ALA A 3 17.70 5.89 -45.05
CA ALA A 3 17.94 4.49 -44.67
C ALA A 3 18.55 4.32 -43.25
N SER A 4 18.73 5.42 -42.52
CA SER A 4 19.41 5.42 -41.21
C SER A 4 18.48 5.67 -40.01
N ILE A 5 17.16 5.74 -40.21
CA ILE A 5 16.18 5.94 -39.13
C ILE A 5 15.46 4.63 -38.74
N GLU A 6 15.50 3.59 -39.57
CA GLU A 6 14.81 2.30 -39.29
C GLU A 6 15.68 1.25 -38.58
N ALA A 7 16.97 1.50 -38.36
CA ALA A 7 17.91 0.49 -37.86
C ALA A 7 18.21 0.55 -36.34
N GLU A 8 17.43 1.30 -35.55
CA GLU A 8 17.58 1.30 -34.09
C GLU A 8 16.25 1.20 -33.33
N GLN A 9 15.32 0.37 -33.84
CA GLN A 9 14.38 -0.32 -32.94
C GLN A 9 15.20 -1.28 -32.06
N LYS A 10 15.88 -0.73 -31.04
CA LYS A 10 16.44 -1.48 -29.93
C LYS A 10 15.32 -2.40 -29.43
N LYS A 11 15.48 -3.70 -29.66
CA LYS A 11 14.70 -4.77 -29.00
C LYS A 11 14.51 -4.32 -27.56
N THR A 12 13.29 -3.90 -27.20
CA THR A 12 12.97 -3.64 -25.79
C THR A 12 13.36 -4.92 -25.06
N PRO A 13 14.30 -4.88 -24.11
CA PRO A 13 14.83 -6.10 -23.50
C PRO A 13 13.65 -6.89 -22.95
N ASN A 14 13.53 -8.16 -23.34
CA ASN A 14 12.44 -9.00 -22.87
C ASN A 14 12.63 -9.19 -21.36
N ILE A 15 11.68 -8.70 -20.57
CA ILE A 15 11.74 -8.73 -19.11
C ILE A 15 11.90 -10.16 -18.58
N ALA A 16 11.34 -11.14 -19.30
CA ALA A 16 11.44 -12.56 -18.96
C ALA A 16 12.86 -13.14 -19.15
N GLN A 17 13.76 -12.44 -19.82
CA GLN A 17 15.16 -12.87 -20.01
C GLN A 17 16.13 -12.17 -19.05
N ASP A 18 15.64 -11.24 -18.23
CA ASP A 18 16.49 -10.51 -17.30
C ASP A 18 16.80 -11.33 -16.04
N LYS A 19 18.08 -11.72 -15.91
CA LYS A 19 18.58 -12.49 -14.76
C LYS A 19 18.42 -11.74 -13.43
N ASN A 20 18.44 -10.40 -13.44
CA ASN A 20 18.24 -9.62 -12.22
C ASN A 20 16.82 -9.78 -11.68
N LEU A 21 15.82 -9.87 -12.56
CA LEU A 21 14.43 -10.06 -12.15
C LEU A 21 14.26 -11.38 -11.39
N TYR A 22 14.86 -12.46 -11.88
CA TYR A 22 14.81 -13.76 -11.21
C TYR A 22 15.44 -13.74 -9.82
N ILE A 23 16.54 -12.99 -9.64
CA ILE A 23 17.16 -12.81 -8.32
C ILE A 23 16.24 -12.03 -7.39
N ILE A 24 15.63 -10.95 -7.88
CA ILE A 24 14.66 -10.18 -7.09
C ILE A 24 13.47 -11.05 -6.68
N ILE A 25 12.91 -11.81 -7.63
CA ILE A 25 11.83 -12.77 -7.37
C ILE A 25 12.27 -13.79 -6.31
N GLY A 26 13.51 -14.30 -6.40
CA GLY A 26 14.09 -15.18 -5.39
C GLY A 26 14.12 -14.53 -3.99
N VAL A 27 14.55 -13.27 -3.90
CA VAL A 27 14.56 -12.53 -2.61
C VAL A 27 13.15 -12.36 -2.07
N THR A 28 12.18 -12.01 -2.92
CA THR A 28 10.76 -11.90 -2.55
C THR A 28 10.20 -13.22 -2.03
N LEU A 29 10.51 -14.33 -2.71
CA LEU A 29 10.11 -15.68 -2.28
C LEU A 29 10.66 -16.02 -0.89
N ILE A 30 11.96 -15.79 -0.64
CA ILE A 30 12.58 -16.02 0.67
C ILE A 30 11.94 -15.15 1.77
N SER A 31 11.64 -13.89 1.45
CA SER A 31 11.01 -12.94 2.38
C SER A 31 9.66 -13.46 2.92
N ILE A 32 8.79 -13.95 2.03
CA ILE A 32 7.44 -14.41 2.38
C ILE A 32 7.46 -15.74 3.11
N MET A 33 8.41 -16.61 2.76
CA MET A 33 8.49 -17.99 3.23
C MET A 33 8.50 -18.12 4.76
N GLY A 34 9.34 -17.33 5.46
CA GLY A 34 9.64 -17.55 6.88
C GLY A 34 8.43 -17.50 7.83
N GLY A 35 7.43 -16.68 7.51
CA GLY A 35 6.17 -16.62 8.24
C GLY A 35 5.16 -17.66 7.74
N GLN A 36 4.98 -17.73 6.41
CA GLN A 36 3.88 -18.48 5.79
C GLN A 36 4.03 -20.00 5.89
N THR A 37 5.26 -20.52 5.86
CA THR A 37 5.48 -21.98 6.00
C THR A 37 5.35 -22.47 7.44
N VAL A 38 5.46 -21.56 8.42
CA VAL A 38 5.45 -21.92 9.84
C VAL A 38 4.07 -21.77 10.48
N ALA A 39 3.25 -20.83 10.01
CA ALA A 39 1.90 -20.63 10.53
C ALA A 39 1.05 -21.93 10.65
N PRO A 40 1.03 -22.84 9.65
CA PRO A 40 0.23 -24.07 9.74
C PRO A 40 0.65 -25.04 10.84
N ILE A 41 1.92 -25.00 11.25
CA ILE A 41 2.53 -25.97 12.18
C ILE A 41 2.60 -25.46 13.61
N LEU A 42 2.22 -24.21 13.88
CA LEU A 42 2.22 -23.65 15.24
C LEU A 42 1.55 -24.57 16.29
N PRO A 43 0.39 -25.22 16.00
CA PRO A 43 -0.25 -26.09 16.98
C PRO A 43 0.59 -27.32 17.36
N SER A 44 1.41 -27.87 16.45
CA SER A 44 2.18 -29.07 16.77
C SER A 44 3.29 -28.78 17.78
N LEU A 45 3.71 -27.52 17.92
CA LEU A 45 4.74 -27.12 18.87
C LEU A 45 4.31 -27.29 20.33
N THR A 46 3.00 -27.27 20.63
CA THR A 46 2.51 -27.48 22.01
C THR A 46 2.87 -28.88 22.50
N GLY A 47 2.67 -29.90 21.66
CA GLY A 47 2.99 -31.29 22.01
C GLY A 47 4.49 -31.61 21.96
N VAL A 48 5.24 -30.92 21.11
CA VAL A 48 6.70 -31.15 20.97
C VAL A 48 7.48 -30.58 22.14
N PHE A 49 7.12 -29.37 22.60
CA PHE A 49 7.88 -28.64 23.62
C PHE A 49 7.17 -28.53 24.98
N ASP A 50 5.98 -29.11 25.11
CA ASP A 50 5.12 -29.02 26.30
C ASP A 50 4.89 -27.57 26.76
N VAL A 51 4.49 -26.73 25.81
CA VAL A 51 4.27 -25.29 26.01
C VAL A 51 2.81 -24.91 25.79
N SER A 52 2.38 -23.85 26.47
CA SER A 52 1.03 -23.33 26.39
C SER A 52 0.72 -22.64 25.04
N THR A 53 -0.57 -22.46 24.76
CA THR A 53 -1.04 -21.72 23.57
C THR A 53 -0.51 -20.28 23.51
N ARG A 54 -0.32 -19.66 24.68
CA ARG A 54 0.23 -18.30 24.80
C ARG A 54 1.73 -18.25 24.48
N GLU A 55 2.45 -19.34 24.69
CA GLU A 55 3.88 -19.38 24.40
C GLU A 55 4.14 -19.60 22.91
N ILE A 56 3.39 -20.48 22.24
CA ILE A 56 3.61 -20.80 20.82
C ILE A 56 3.42 -19.60 19.88
N GLU A 57 2.61 -18.60 20.24
CA GLU A 57 2.45 -17.37 19.44
C GLU A 57 3.76 -16.56 19.38
N LEU A 58 4.65 -16.71 20.37
CA LEU A 58 5.94 -16.03 20.42
C LEU A 58 6.84 -16.45 19.25
N VAL A 59 6.61 -17.64 18.68
CA VAL A 59 7.31 -18.13 17.48
C VAL A 59 7.05 -17.23 16.27
N MET A 60 5.84 -16.67 16.15
CA MET A 60 5.50 -15.68 15.11
C MET A 60 5.93 -14.27 15.53
N THR A 61 5.67 -13.91 16.79
CA THR A 61 6.03 -12.59 17.33
C THR A 61 7.52 -12.30 17.20
N LEU A 62 8.38 -13.20 17.63
CA LEU A 62 9.84 -13.01 17.56
C LEU A 62 10.39 -13.10 16.15
N PHE A 63 9.65 -13.67 15.20
CA PHE A 63 10.03 -13.59 13.78
C PHE A 63 9.71 -12.22 13.18
N VAL A 64 8.53 -11.65 13.50
CA VAL A 64 8.05 -10.41 12.88
C VAL A 64 8.52 -9.13 13.60
N LEU A 65 8.72 -9.19 14.91
CA LEU A 65 9.17 -8.03 15.71
C LEU A 65 10.51 -7.44 15.20
N PRO A 66 11.57 -8.23 14.93
CA PRO A 66 12.79 -7.71 14.35
C PRO A 66 12.58 -7.11 12.96
N ILE A 67 11.66 -7.66 12.14
CA ILE A 67 11.32 -7.11 10.83
C ILE A 67 10.80 -5.69 11.00
N GLY A 68 9.76 -5.49 11.83
CA GLY A 68 9.20 -4.17 12.09
C GLY A 68 10.21 -3.12 12.57
N LEU A 69 11.15 -3.52 13.43
CA LEU A 69 12.14 -2.61 14.01
C LEU A 69 13.36 -2.36 13.10
N ALA A 70 13.83 -3.40 12.39
CA ALA A 70 15.08 -3.33 11.64
C ALA A 70 14.90 -2.94 10.17
N THR A 71 13.73 -3.14 9.55
CA THR A 71 13.50 -2.80 8.13
C THR A 71 13.87 -1.34 7.81
N PRO A 72 13.44 -0.31 8.57
CA PRO A 72 13.79 1.08 8.24
C PRO A 72 15.31 1.34 8.36
N VAL A 73 15.94 0.78 9.39
CA VAL A 73 17.37 0.95 9.66
C VAL A 73 18.23 0.28 8.58
N LEU A 74 17.92 -0.96 8.25
CA LEU A 74 18.66 -1.75 7.26
C LEU A 74 18.41 -1.26 5.83
N GLY A 75 17.23 -0.71 5.54
CA GLY A 75 16.95 -0.02 4.28
C GLY A 75 17.85 1.21 4.08
N VAL A 76 17.90 2.11 5.07
CA VAL A 76 18.80 3.29 5.04
C VAL A 76 20.27 2.87 4.98
N LEU A 77 20.63 1.81 5.70
CA LEU A 77 21.99 1.28 5.65
C LEU A 77 22.35 0.81 4.23
N ALA A 78 21.47 0.08 3.56
CA ALA A 78 21.68 -0.36 2.17
C ALA A 78 21.82 0.83 1.20
N ASP A 79 21.04 1.89 1.42
CA ASP A 79 21.14 3.14 0.66
C ASP A 79 22.45 3.90 0.91
N ARG A 80 23.18 3.61 2.00
CA ARG A 80 24.50 4.19 2.28
C ARG A 80 25.63 3.31 1.78
N ILE A 81 25.72 2.09 2.28
CA ILE A 81 26.87 1.21 2.04
C ILE A 81 26.72 0.30 0.80
N GLY A 82 25.50 0.23 0.23
CA GLY A 82 25.16 -0.53 -0.97
C GLY A 82 24.30 -1.76 -0.66
N ILE A 83 23.35 -2.06 -1.55
CA ILE A 83 22.36 -3.14 -1.41
C ILE A 83 23.02 -4.50 -1.13
N ARG A 84 24.05 -4.88 -1.90
CA ARG A 84 24.70 -6.19 -1.73
C ARG A 84 25.29 -6.40 -0.33
N LYS A 85 25.83 -5.34 0.28
CA LYS A 85 26.48 -5.41 1.60
C LYS A 85 25.48 -5.62 2.74
N VAL A 86 24.19 -5.38 2.49
CA VAL A 86 23.11 -5.64 3.45
C VAL A 86 22.37 -6.93 3.09
N LEU A 87 22.05 -7.13 1.80
CA LEU A 87 21.29 -8.27 1.32
C LEU A 87 21.99 -9.62 1.57
N ILE A 88 23.30 -9.72 1.30
CA ILE A 88 24.03 -10.99 1.43
C ILE A 88 24.09 -11.45 2.90
N PRO A 89 24.56 -10.64 3.88
CA PRO A 89 24.55 -11.04 5.27
C PRO A 89 23.14 -11.37 5.79
N ALA A 90 22.12 -10.62 5.35
CA ALA A 90 20.73 -10.86 5.75
C ALA A 90 20.21 -12.22 5.27
N LEU A 91 20.45 -12.57 4.00
CA LEU A 91 20.10 -13.88 3.45
C LEU A 91 20.85 -15.02 4.15
N ILE A 92 22.15 -14.84 4.43
CA ILE A 92 22.96 -15.84 5.17
C ILE A 92 22.41 -16.02 6.59
N LEU A 93 22.12 -14.92 7.30
CA LEU A 93 21.56 -14.96 8.64
C LEU A 93 20.19 -15.66 8.65
N PHE A 94 19.32 -15.33 7.70
CA PHE A 94 18.04 -16.00 7.53
C PHE A 94 18.20 -17.51 7.28
N ALA A 95 19.14 -17.90 6.41
CA ALA A 95 19.41 -19.29 6.08
C ALA A 95 19.90 -20.08 7.29
N ILE A 96 20.94 -19.58 7.96
CA ILE A 96 21.57 -20.24 9.10
C ILE A 96 20.59 -20.32 10.27
N ALA A 97 19.99 -19.19 10.66
CA ALA A 97 19.07 -19.17 11.79
C ALA A 97 17.85 -20.08 11.57
N GLY A 98 17.27 -20.06 10.36
CA GLY A 98 16.17 -20.95 9.99
C GLY A 98 16.57 -22.42 10.01
N ALA A 99 17.68 -22.78 9.37
CA ALA A 99 18.16 -24.17 9.33
C ALA A 99 18.51 -24.70 10.74
N SER A 100 19.10 -23.86 11.60
CA SER A 100 19.43 -24.23 12.98
C SER A 100 18.22 -24.58 13.85
N ILE A 101 17.01 -24.11 13.49
CA ILE A 101 15.77 -24.48 14.21
C ILE A 101 15.51 -25.98 14.10
N HIS A 102 15.95 -26.64 13.03
CA HIS A 102 15.83 -28.08 12.88
C HIS A 102 16.53 -28.87 13.99
N ALA A 103 17.66 -28.36 14.47
CA ALA A 103 18.44 -28.97 15.55
C ALA A 103 18.07 -28.43 16.94
N ALA A 104 17.04 -27.60 17.06
CA ALA A 104 16.65 -26.97 18.30
C ALA A 104 15.91 -27.96 19.22
N ASN A 105 16.49 -28.20 20.40
CA ASN A 105 15.94 -29.14 21.40
C ASN A 105 15.10 -28.44 22.49
N THR A 106 15.10 -27.11 22.53
CA THR A 106 14.35 -26.35 23.55
C THR A 106 13.52 -25.25 22.91
N PHE A 107 12.36 -24.96 23.48
CA PHE A 107 11.49 -23.90 22.99
C PHE A 107 12.20 -22.54 22.95
N THR A 108 12.98 -22.23 23.99
CA THR A 108 13.78 -21.00 24.08
C THR A 108 14.79 -20.87 22.93
N SER A 109 15.43 -21.98 22.53
CA SER A 109 16.35 -21.96 21.38
C SER A 109 15.60 -21.70 20.06
N VAL A 110 14.39 -22.24 19.89
CA VAL A 110 13.53 -21.91 18.74
C VAL A 110 13.20 -20.42 18.73
N LEU A 111 12.81 -19.85 19.88
CA LEU A 111 12.49 -18.42 20.01
C LEU A 111 13.68 -17.52 19.65
N GLY A 112 14.87 -17.81 20.18
CA GLY A 112 16.09 -17.05 19.88
C GLY A 112 16.47 -17.13 18.40
N LEU A 113 16.38 -18.32 17.80
CA LEU A 113 16.66 -18.50 16.37
C LEU A 113 15.59 -17.82 15.49
N ARG A 114 14.32 -17.77 15.93
CA ARG A 114 13.27 -17.02 15.22
C ARG A 114 13.53 -15.53 15.22
N PHE A 115 14.03 -14.98 16.33
CA PHE A 115 14.49 -13.59 16.38
C PHE A 115 15.60 -13.31 15.37
N LEU A 116 16.62 -14.17 15.31
CA LEU A 116 17.72 -14.03 14.35
C LEU A 116 17.24 -14.20 12.90
N GLN A 117 16.34 -15.16 12.65
CA GLN A 117 15.74 -15.38 11.34
C GLN A 117 14.93 -14.15 10.89
N GLY A 118 14.15 -13.55 11.79
CA GLY A 118 13.42 -12.31 11.55
C GLY A 118 14.34 -11.14 11.21
N LEU A 119 15.47 -11.01 11.91
CA LEU A 119 16.47 -9.98 11.62
C LEU A 119 17.08 -10.15 10.22
N GLY A 120 17.32 -11.40 9.79
CA GLY A 120 17.75 -11.72 8.43
C GLY A 120 16.66 -11.47 7.37
N ALA A 121 15.38 -11.63 7.72
CA ALA A 121 14.25 -11.33 6.83
C ALA A 121 13.99 -9.82 6.68
N ALA A 122 14.32 -9.02 7.68
CA ALA A 122 13.94 -7.62 7.79
C ALA A 122 14.20 -6.75 6.54
N PRO A 123 15.37 -6.81 5.87
CA PRO A 123 15.60 -5.97 4.69
C PRO A 123 15.09 -6.59 3.38
N LEU A 124 14.69 -7.86 3.33
CA LEU A 124 14.52 -8.58 2.07
C LEU A 124 13.42 -7.97 1.18
N ASP A 125 12.23 -7.75 1.73
CA ASP A 125 11.10 -7.18 0.98
C ASP A 125 11.39 -5.76 0.49
N ALA A 126 11.91 -4.91 1.39
CA ALA A 126 12.26 -3.54 1.05
C ALA A 126 13.34 -3.47 -0.04
N LEU A 127 14.37 -4.32 0.04
CA LEU A 127 15.44 -4.36 -0.97
C LEU A 127 14.96 -4.93 -2.30
N SER A 128 14.04 -5.90 -2.32
CA SER A 128 13.39 -6.36 -3.55
C SER A 128 12.73 -5.21 -4.29
N LEU A 129 11.92 -4.40 -3.60
CA LEU A 129 11.25 -3.26 -4.20
C LEU A 129 12.24 -2.17 -4.68
N THR A 130 13.27 -1.88 -3.88
CA THR A 130 14.32 -0.92 -4.25
C THR A 130 15.08 -1.40 -5.50
N MET A 131 15.44 -2.69 -5.59
CA MET A 131 16.11 -3.22 -6.78
C MET A 131 15.24 -3.12 -8.03
N ILE A 132 13.92 -3.36 -7.94
CA ILE A 132 12.98 -3.16 -9.05
C ILE A 132 13.00 -1.70 -9.51
N ALA A 133 12.88 -0.76 -8.56
CA ALA A 133 12.86 0.67 -8.86
C ALA A 133 14.18 1.19 -9.45
N MET A 134 15.32 0.56 -9.10
CA MET A 134 16.64 0.92 -9.64
C MET A 134 16.89 0.37 -11.04
N LEU A 135 16.37 -0.82 -11.36
CA LEU A 135 16.70 -1.54 -12.60
C LEU A 135 15.72 -1.30 -13.73
N TYR A 136 14.47 -0.94 -13.43
CA TYR A 136 13.41 -0.81 -14.43
C TYR A 136 12.82 0.59 -14.44
N GLN A 137 12.43 1.06 -15.62
CA GLN A 137 11.76 2.35 -15.83
C GLN A 137 10.57 2.20 -16.78
N GLY A 138 9.65 3.17 -16.73
CA GLY A 138 8.48 3.22 -17.62
C GLY A 138 7.64 1.94 -17.60
N ARG A 139 7.33 1.41 -18.79
CA ARG A 139 6.51 0.19 -18.95
C ARG A 139 7.16 -1.06 -18.32
N MET A 140 8.48 -1.15 -18.35
CA MET A 140 9.22 -2.29 -17.77
C MET A 140 9.15 -2.29 -16.24
N LEU A 141 9.13 -1.11 -15.60
CA LEU A 141 8.93 -0.99 -14.16
C LEU A 141 7.55 -1.54 -13.76
N GLY A 142 6.51 -1.13 -14.47
CA GLY A 142 5.15 -1.64 -14.25
C GLY A 142 5.07 -3.16 -14.42
N ALA A 143 5.73 -3.71 -15.44
CA ALA A 143 5.78 -5.16 -15.67
C ALA A 143 6.58 -5.91 -14.58
N ALA A 144 7.72 -5.37 -14.12
CA ALA A 144 8.49 -5.97 -13.02
C ALA A 144 7.68 -5.97 -11.72
N MET A 145 7.01 -4.86 -11.41
CA MET A 145 6.15 -4.74 -10.24
C MET A 145 4.96 -5.71 -10.29
N SER A 146 4.33 -5.88 -11.45
CA SER A 146 3.20 -6.81 -11.59
C SER A 146 3.63 -8.28 -11.49
N ILE A 147 4.78 -8.65 -12.07
CA ILE A 147 5.35 -10.00 -11.92
C ILE A 147 5.68 -10.25 -10.44
N ASN A 148 6.33 -9.29 -9.76
CA ASN A 148 6.66 -9.43 -8.35
C ASN A 148 5.38 -9.57 -7.48
N ALA A 149 4.35 -8.78 -7.76
CA ALA A 149 3.05 -8.89 -7.08
C ALA A 149 2.37 -10.26 -7.32
N ALA A 150 2.43 -10.79 -8.54
CA ALA A 150 1.92 -12.11 -8.86
C ALA A 150 2.68 -13.21 -8.09
N VAL A 151 4.00 -13.10 -8.01
CA VAL A 151 4.84 -14.02 -7.20
C VAL A 151 4.45 -13.94 -5.73
N ILE A 152 4.24 -12.74 -5.17
CA ILE A 152 3.79 -12.58 -3.77
C ILE A 152 2.46 -13.33 -3.55
N GLY A 153 1.49 -13.15 -4.45
CA GLY A 153 0.19 -13.81 -4.36
C GLY A 153 0.29 -15.34 -4.44
N ILE A 154 0.99 -15.86 -5.45
CA ILE A 154 1.16 -17.30 -5.67
C ILE A 154 1.89 -17.95 -4.49
N SER A 155 3.01 -17.37 -4.05
CA SER A 155 3.79 -17.90 -2.95
C SER A 155 3.05 -17.85 -1.61
N SER A 156 2.23 -16.82 -1.37
CA SER A 156 1.35 -16.73 -0.19
C SER A 156 0.27 -17.81 -0.17
N ALA A 157 -0.09 -18.40 -1.31
CA ALA A 157 -0.99 -19.56 -1.37
C ALA A 157 -0.24 -20.89 -1.22
N ILE A 158 0.93 -21.01 -1.85
CA ILE A 158 1.71 -22.25 -1.88
C ILE A 158 2.44 -22.52 -0.55
N TYR A 159 3.02 -21.51 0.09
CA TYR A 159 3.86 -21.71 1.28
C TYR A 159 3.11 -22.30 2.48
N PRO A 160 1.87 -21.90 2.80
CA PRO A 160 1.13 -22.58 3.86
C PRO A 160 0.87 -24.06 3.55
N LEU A 161 0.58 -24.42 2.29
CA LEU A 161 0.43 -25.83 1.91
C LEU A 161 1.73 -26.61 2.07
N LEU A 162 2.85 -26.06 1.58
CA LEU A 162 4.17 -26.68 1.73
C LEU A 162 4.56 -26.81 3.21
N GLY A 163 4.32 -25.76 4.00
CA GLY A 163 4.58 -25.73 5.44
C GLY A 163 3.77 -26.78 6.19
N GLY A 164 2.46 -26.86 5.91
CA GLY A 164 1.58 -27.87 6.50
C GLY A 164 1.94 -29.29 6.11
N ALA A 165 2.28 -29.53 4.84
CA ALA A 165 2.71 -30.83 4.33
C ALA A 165 4.03 -31.29 4.95
N LEU A 166 5.06 -30.45 4.93
CA LEU A 166 6.36 -30.76 5.56
C LEU A 166 6.21 -30.94 7.08
N GLY A 167 5.42 -30.07 7.72
CA GLY A 167 5.10 -30.14 9.14
C GLY A 167 4.39 -31.42 9.57
N SER A 168 3.59 -32.01 8.69
CA SER A 168 2.93 -33.29 8.95
C SER A 168 3.91 -34.48 9.02
N LEU A 169 5.08 -34.35 8.37
CA LEU A 169 6.16 -35.33 8.47
C LEU A 169 7.01 -35.07 9.72
N ASN A 170 7.41 -33.80 9.92
CA ASN A 170 8.14 -33.36 11.09
C ASN A 170 7.93 -31.87 11.31
N TRP A 171 7.66 -31.47 12.55
CA TRP A 171 7.41 -30.06 12.93
C TRP A 171 8.52 -29.11 12.48
N SER A 172 9.75 -29.60 12.35
CA SER A 172 10.92 -28.75 12.08
C SER A 172 11.26 -28.62 10.58
N TYR A 173 10.71 -29.47 9.71
CA TYR A 173 11.05 -29.47 8.28
C TYR A 173 10.70 -28.18 7.52
N PRO A 174 9.60 -27.46 7.83
CA PRO A 174 9.34 -26.17 7.18
C PRO A 174 10.45 -25.14 7.36
N PHE A 175 11.23 -25.21 8.45
CA PHE A 175 12.34 -24.29 8.70
C PHE A 175 13.57 -24.59 7.82
N LEU A 176 13.75 -25.84 7.38
CA LEU A 176 14.84 -26.22 6.46
C LEU A 176 14.71 -25.55 5.08
N LEU A 177 13.51 -25.09 4.71
CA LEU A 177 13.33 -24.31 3.48
C LEU A 177 14.18 -23.02 3.47
N SER A 178 14.57 -22.50 4.63
CA SER A 178 15.50 -21.36 4.73
C SER A 178 16.87 -21.62 4.08
N VAL A 179 17.29 -22.87 3.94
CA VAL A 179 18.54 -23.24 3.24
C VAL A 179 18.54 -22.79 1.78
N LEU A 180 17.37 -22.62 1.16
CA LEU A 180 17.23 -22.10 -0.21
C LEU A 180 17.76 -20.68 -0.39
N ALA A 181 18.01 -19.94 0.70
CA ALA A 181 18.66 -18.64 0.62
C ALA A 181 20.16 -18.74 0.27
N PHE A 182 20.86 -19.86 0.54
CA PHE A 182 22.27 -20.03 0.15
C PHE A 182 22.53 -20.03 -1.37
N PRO A 183 21.83 -20.83 -2.19
CA PRO A 183 22.00 -20.74 -3.64
C PRO A 183 21.61 -19.35 -4.17
N LEU A 184 20.64 -18.67 -3.55
CA LEU A 184 20.30 -17.30 -3.90
C LEU A 184 21.44 -16.32 -3.57
N VAL A 185 22.14 -16.48 -2.45
CA VAL A 185 23.34 -15.68 -2.12
C VAL A 185 24.40 -15.84 -3.21
N MET A 186 24.63 -17.06 -3.69
CA MET A 186 25.59 -17.29 -4.80
C MET A 186 25.15 -16.57 -6.08
N LEU A 187 23.87 -16.61 -6.42
CA LEU A 187 23.33 -15.86 -7.56
C LEU A 187 23.46 -14.34 -7.38
N VAL A 188 23.24 -13.82 -6.17
CA VAL A 188 23.41 -12.39 -5.85
C VAL A 188 24.88 -11.95 -6.01
N ILE A 189 25.84 -12.80 -5.63
CA ILE A 189 27.26 -12.50 -5.79
C ILE A 189 27.65 -12.53 -7.28
N MET A 190 27.29 -13.59 -7.99
CA MET A 190 27.77 -13.86 -9.35
C MET A 190 27.04 -13.09 -10.45
N VAL A 191 25.73 -12.86 -10.30
CA VAL A 191 24.86 -12.46 -11.41
C VAL A 191 24.20 -11.11 -11.21
N LEU A 192 23.82 -10.75 -9.98
CA LEU A 192 23.15 -9.47 -9.73
C LEU A 192 24.02 -8.33 -10.24
N LYS A 193 23.47 -7.43 -11.06
CA LYS A 193 24.16 -6.22 -11.53
C LYS A 193 23.30 -5.02 -11.19
N LEU A 194 23.80 -4.18 -10.29
CA LEU A 194 23.13 -2.94 -9.90
C LEU A 194 23.87 -1.76 -10.53
N PRO A 195 23.15 -0.75 -11.03
CA PRO A 195 23.78 0.47 -11.51
C PRO A 195 24.58 1.12 -10.37
N SER A 196 25.78 1.60 -10.68
CA SER A 196 26.56 2.42 -9.76
C SER A 196 25.71 3.64 -9.36
N LYS A 197 25.58 3.91 -8.06
CA LYS A 197 24.77 5.02 -7.56
C LYS A 197 25.12 6.30 -8.32
N PRO A 198 24.15 7.07 -8.86
CA PRO A 198 24.45 8.41 -9.33
C PRO A 198 25.02 9.23 -8.16
N PRO A 199 26.04 10.08 -8.37
CA PRO A 199 26.67 10.89 -7.32
C PRO A 199 25.77 11.94 -6.66
N THR A 200 24.48 11.98 -6.99
CA THR A 200 23.57 13.11 -6.73
C THR A 200 22.48 12.82 -5.69
N ALA A 201 22.56 11.73 -4.92
CA ALA A 201 21.85 11.69 -3.66
C ALA A 201 22.49 12.74 -2.74
N LYS A 202 22.00 13.99 -2.82
CA LYS A 202 22.33 15.06 -1.86
C LYS A 202 22.29 14.40 -0.49
N LYS A 203 23.37 14.52 0.28
CA LYS A 203 23.42 14.17 1.70
C LYS A 203 22.49 15.10 2.47
N GLU A 204 21.20 15.11 2.16
CA GLU A 204 20.23 15.71 3.03
C GLU A 204 20.33 14.97 4.36
N SER A 205 20.46 15.74 5.44
CA SER A 205 20.50 15.15 6.77
C SER A 205 19.22 14.33 6.97
N LEU A 206 19.35 13.16 7.60
CA LEU A 206 18.22 12.28 7.92
C LEU A 206 17.07 13.06 8.60
N LYS A 207 17.42 14.07 9.39
CA LYS A 207 16.48 14.97 10.07
C LYS A 207 15.63 15.81 9.10
N VAL A 208 16.22 16.34 8.03
CA VAL A 208 15.51 17.12 7.01
C VAL A 208 14.59 16.22 6.19
N TYR A 209 15.09 15.04 5.79
CA TYR A 209 14.30 14.03 5.08
C TYR A 209 13.09 13.54 5.90
N LEU A 210 13.30 13.23 7.18
CA LEU A 210 12.22 12.82 8.10
C LEU A 210 11.20 13.94 8.33
N LYS A 211 11.65 15.20 8.45
CA LYS A 211 10.75 16.34 8.63
C LYS A 211 9.91 16.61 7.37
N GLY A 212 10.50 16.51 6.18
CA GLY A 212 9.78 16.62 4.92
C GLY A 212 8.74 15.50 4.74
N THR A 213 9.15 14.25 5.01
CA THR A 213 8.26 13.09 4.97
C THR A 213 7.11 13.22 5.97
N TRP A 214 7.39 13.66 7.20
CA TRP A 214 6.35 13.87 8.22
C TRP A 214 5.35 14.93 7.79
N LYS A 215 5.79 16.05 7.20
CA LYS A 215 4.89 17.09 6.70
C LYS A 215 3.93 16.54 5.62
N SER A 216 4.43 15.66 4.75
CA SER A 216 3.65 15.03 3.68
C SER A 216 2.68 13.94 4.18
N VAL A 217 3.02 13.28 5.29
CA VAL A 217 2.19 12.21 5.88
C VAL A 217 1.19 12.75 6.92
N ASN A 218 1.47 13.89 7.56
CA ASN A 218 0.65 14.51 8.59
C ASN A 218 -0.58 15.24 8.00
N ASN A 219 -1.28 14.54 7.11
CA ASN A 219 -2.58 14.90 6.59
C ASN A 219 -3.60 13.89 7.14
N ARG A 220 -4.73 14.37 7.67
CA ARG A 220 -5.77 13.55 8.31
C ARG A 220 -6.19 12.36 7.44
N SER A 221 -6.36 12.57 6.13
CA SER A 221 -6.83 11.50 5.24
C SER A 221 -5.71 10.52 4.88
N VAL A 222 -4.46 10.98 4.78
CA VAL A 222 -3.29 10.10 4.66
C VAL A 222 -3.15 9.23 5.91
N LEU A 223 -3.26 9.83 7.10
CA LEU A 223 -3.25 9.11 8.37
C LEU A 223 -4.39 8.10 8.45
N GLY A 224 -5.58 8.43 7.94
CA GLY A 224 -6.70 7.50 7.81
C GLY A 224 -6.36 6.28 6.94
N LEU A 225 -5.78 6.50 5.76
CA LEU A 225 -5.37 5.42 4.86
C LEU A 225 -4.25 4.56 5.44
N LEU A 226 -3.23 5.16 6.06
CA LEU A 226 -2.17 4.44 6.76
C LEU A 226 -2.74 3.63 7.93
N PHE A 227 -3.63 4.22 8.72
CA PHE A 227 -4.33 3.52 9.80
C PHE A 227 -5.10 2.30 9.29
N ALA A 228 -5.77 2.41 8.14
CA ALA A 228 -6.47 1.29 7.53
C ALA A 228 -5.50 0.17 7.12
N VAL A 229 -4.38 0.51 6.47
CA VAL A 229 -3.34 -0.46 6.10
C VAL A 229 -2.78 -1.16 7.34
N GLY A 230 -2.37 -0.41 8.36
CA GLY A 230 -1.82 -0.98 9.59
C GLY A 230 -2.80 -1.89 10.32
N THR A 231 -4.06 -1.48 10.42
CA THR A 231 -5.15 -2.28 11.02
C THR A 231 -5.33 -3.61 10.32
N ILE A 232 -5.30 -3.62 8.99
CA ILE A 232 -5.58 -4.82 8.21
C ILE A 232 -4.42 -5.81 8.28
N PHE A 233 -3.18 -5.33 8.25
CA PHE A 233 -2.01 -6.17 8.50
C PHE A 233 -2.00 -6.72 9.93
N MET A 234 -2.45 -5.93 10.92
CA MET A 234 -2.59 -6.37 12.30
C MET A 234 -3.61 -7.50 12.44
N ILE A 235 -4.79 -7.37 11.83
CA ILE A 235 -5.81 -8.44 11.83
C ILE A 235 -5.30 -9.66 11.04
N GLN A 236 -4.66 -9.46 9.90
CA GLN A 236 -4.13 -10.54 9.07
C GLN A 236 -3.11 -11.37 9.83
N PHE A 237 -2.07 -10.74 10.37
CA PHE A 237 -0.97 -11.47 11.03
C PHE A 237 -1.34 -11.96 12.43
N GLY A 238 -2.13 -11.19 13.17
CA GLY A 238 -2.67 -11.61 14.45
C GLY A 238 -3.69 -12.71 14.27
N ALA A 239 -4.93 -12.35 13.92
CA ALA A 239 -6.05 -13.28 13.94
C ALA A 239 -5.90 -14.43 12.92
N PHE A 240 -5.58 -14.14 11.65
CA PHE A 240 -5.65 -15.14 10.58
C PHE A 240 -4.38 -15.97 10.41
N ILE A 241 -3.20 -15.35 10.36
CA ILE A 241 -1.95 -16.10 10.17
C ILE A 241 -1.52 -16.79 11.47
N THR A 242 -1.73 -16.18 12.64
CA THR A 242 -1.28 -16.75 13.91
C THR A 242 -2.39 -17.55 14.60
N TYR A 243 -3.53 -16.92 14.93
CA TYR A 243 -4.51 -17.56 15.82
C TYR A 243 -5.51 -18.51 15.16
N VAL A 244 -5.84 -18.36 13.86
CA VAL A 244 -6.70 -19.33 13.17
C VAL A 244 -6.07 -20.72 13.12
N PRO A 245 -4.79 -20.91 12.70
CA PRO A 245 -4.14 -22.22 12.77
C PRO A 245 -4.08 -22.79 14.18
N ILE A 246 -3.78 -21.94 15.18
CA ILE A 246 -3.76 -22.34 16.59
C ILE A 246 -5.15 -22.82 17.04
N PHE A 247 -6.21 -22.08 16.74
CA PHE A 247 -7.58 -22.47 17.07
C PHE A 247 -7.98 -23.77 16.36
N ALA A 248 -7.69 -23.87 15.06
CA ALA A 248 -7.97 -25.07 14.27
C ALA A 248 -7.26 -26.30 14.83
N GLY A 249 -5.97 -26.21 15.14
CA GLY A 249 -5.20 -27.34 15.65
C GLY A 249 -5.51 -27.69 17.10
N VAL A 250 -5.46 -26.71 18.01
CA VAL A 250 -5.61 -26.95 19.46
C VAL A 250 -7.07 -27.18 19.86
N SER A 251 -8.02 -26.43 19.28
CA SER A 251 -9.44 -26.53 19.67
C SER A 251 -10.26 -27.48 18.79
N LEU A 252 -9.88 -27.65 17.52
CA LEU A 252 -10.65 -28.47 16.55
C LEU A 252 -9.89 -29.72 16.05
N GLY A 253 -8.66 -29.95 16.49
CA GLY A 253 -7.86 -31.12 16.10
C GLY A 253 -7.39 -31.11 14.64
N ALA A 254 -7.33 -29.94 13.98
CA ALA A 254 -6.89 -29.83 12.60
C ALA A 254 -5.40 -30.21 12.45
N SER A 255 -5.08 -30.93 11.37
CA SER A 255 -3.70 -31.24 11.00
C SER A 255 -2.97 -30.03 10.44
N GLY A 256 -1.62 -30.06 10.46
CA GLY A 256 -0.81 -29.02 9.83
C GLY A 256 -1.14 -28.82 8.34
N PHE A 257 -1.37 -29.91 7.61
CA PHE A 257 -1.80 -29.84 6.20
C PHE A 257 -3.14 -29.13 6.03
N MET A 258 -4.11 -29.42 6.91
CA MET A 258 -5.40 -28.75 6.90
C MET A 258 -5.27 -27.25 7.20
N ASN A 259 -4.43 -26.85 8.16
CA ASN A 259 -4.11 -25.43 8.38
C ASN A 259 -3.48 -24.79 7.15
N GLY A 260 -2.65 -25.53 6.42
CA GLY A 260 -2.10 -25.10 5.14
C GLY A 260 -3.19 -24.81 4.10
N ILE A 261 -4.21 -25.66 4.01
CA ILE A 261 -5.38 -25.44 3.14
C ILE A 261 -6.16 -24.19 3.58
N ILE A 262 -6.42 -24.03 4.88
CA ILE A 262 -7.16 -22.89 5.43
C ILE A 262 -6.51 -21.56 5.01
N LEU A 263 -5.18 -21.45 5.17
CA LEU A 263 -4.44 -20.24 4.79
C LEU A 263 -4.27 -20.08 3.26
N CYS A 264 -4.13 -21.17 2.52
CA CYS A 264 -4.06 -21.13 1.06
C CYS A 264 -5.34 -20.59 0.44
N VAL A 265 -6.50 -21.04 0.93
CA VAL A 265 -7.80 -20.57 0.46
C VAL A 265 -7.99 -19.07 0.70
N MET A 266 -7.50 -18.54 1.82
CA MET A 266 -7.46 -17.09 2.06
C MET A 266 -6.67 -16.39 0.95
N SER A 267 -5.44 -16.83 0.66
CA SER A 267 -4.58 -16.24 -0.38
C SER A 267 -5.17 -16.34 -1.79
N LEU A 268 -5.85 -17.45 -2.12
CA LEU A 268 -6.59 -17.59 -3.38
C LEU A 268 -7.77 -16.61 -3.46
N ALA A 269 -8.53 -16.44 -2.37
CA ALA A 269 -9.60 -15.46 -2.31
C ALA A 269 -9.07 -14.02 -2.50
N VAL A 270 -7.90 -13.69 -1.96
CA VAL A 270 -7.21 -12.41 -2.22
C VAL A 270 -6.89 -12.26 -3.70
N ALA A 271 -6.23 -13.26 -4.30
CA ALA A 271 -5.78 -13.20 -5.69
C ALA A 271 -6.95 -13.09 -6.68
N ILE A 272 -7.99 -13.89 -6.48
CA ILE A 272 -9.22 -13.83 -7.28
C ILE A 272 -9.83 -12.44 -7.14
N SER A 273 -10.15 -12.01 -5.91
CA SER A 273 -10.82 -10.72 -5.65
C SER A 273 -10.03 -9.52 -6.16
N ALA A 274 -8.70 -9.54 -6.05
CA ALA A 274 -7.83 -8.49 -6.57
C ALA A 274 -7.88 -8.41 -8.11
N ALA A 275 -8.03 -9.54 -8.80
CA ALA A 275 -8.18 -9.56 -10.26
C ALA A 275 -9.51 -8.93 -10.72
N GLN A 276 -10.58 -9.02 -9.93
CA GLN A 276 -11.86 -8.35 -10.24
C GLN A 276 -11.93 -6.89 -9.77
N LEU A 277 -10.91 -6.40 -9.06
CA LEU A 277 -10.94 -5.05 -8.49
C LEU A 277 -11.14 -3.97 -9.56
N GLY A 278 -10.57 -4.16 -10.76
CA GLY A 278 -10.69 -3.22 -11.88
C GLY A 278 -12.13 -2.92 -12.31
N TRP A 279 -13.02 -3.91 -12.21
CA TRP A 279 -14.46 -3.75 -12.44
C TRP A 279 -15.17 -3.19 -11.21
N LEU A 280 -14.76 -3.63 -10.01
CA LEU A 280 -15.41 -3.26 -8.75
C LEU A 280 -15.27 -1.76 -8.47
N ILE A 281 -14.09 -1.20 -8.73
CA ILE A 281 -13.79 0.24 -8.61
C ILE A 281 -14.47 1.11 -9.68
N GLN A 282 -15.10 0.52 -10.71
CA GLN A 282 -15.96 1.27 -11.64
C GLN A 282 -17.39 1.41 -11.10
N ARG A 283 -17.77 0.57 -10.13
CA ARG A 283 -19.09 0.56 -9.50
C ARG A 283 -19.11 1.20 -8.12
N PHE A 284 -18.01 1.08 -7.38
CA PHE A 284 -17.87 1.56 -6.01
C PHE A 284 -16.60 2.40 -5.87
N SER A 285 -16.64 3.42 -5.00
CA SER A 285 -15.45 4.21 -4.70
C SER A 285 -14.44 3.43 -3.87
N GLU A 286 -13.15 3.76 -4.01
CA GLU A 286 -12.05 3.12 -3.28
C GLU A 286 -12.26 3.24 -1.75
N ILE A 287 -12.79 4.36 -1.26
CA ILE A 287 -13.14 4.56 0.16
C ILE A 287 -14.26 3.61 0.60
N ALA A 288 -15.28 3.41 -0.25
CA ALA A 288 -16.38 2.50 0.06
C ALA A 288 -15.88 1.04 0.15
N LEU A 289 -14.93 0.65 -0.70
CA LEU A 289 -14.30 -0.68 -0.64
C LEU A 289 -13.48 -0.86 0.64
N ILE A 290 -12.71 0.14 1.05
CA ILE A 290 -11.99 0.09 2.34
C ILE A 290 -12.98 -0.02 3.51
N LYS A 291 -14.08 0.75 3.50
CA LYS A 291 -15.14 0.63 4.51
C LYS A 291 -15.77 -0.77 4.54
N ALA A 292 -16.07 -1.34 3.37
CA ALA A 292 -16.60 -2.70 3.26
C ALA A 292 -15.61 -3.74 3.80
N SER A 293 -14.30 -3.54 3.65
CA SER A 293 -13.28 -4.44 4.19
C SER A 293 -13.35 -4.58 5.71
N PHE A 294 -13.54 -3.49 6.45
CA PHE A 294 -13.66 -3.57 7.92
C PHE A 294 -14.92 -4.33 8.35
N ILE A 295 -16.02 -4.18 7.61
CA ILE A 295 -17.27 -4.90 7.86
C ILE A 295 -17.08 -6.39 7.56
N LEU A 296 -16.54 -6.74 6.39
CA LEU A 296 -16.25 -8.14 6.02
C LEU A 296 -15.29 -8.80 7.01
N SER A 297 -14.27 -8.07 7.46
CA SER A 297 -13.31 -8.56 8.46
C SER A 297 -14.00 -8.83 9.80
N ALA A 298 -14.86 -7.92 10.27
CA ALA A 298 -15.61 -8.11 11.51
C ALA A 298 -16.54 -9.33 11.43
N ILE A 299 -17.26 -9.51 10.31
CA ILE A 299 -18.11 -10.68 10.08
C ILE A 299 -17.28 -11.97 10.10
N ALA A 300 -16.18 -12.01 9.33
CA ALA A 300 -15.29 -13.16 9.29
C ALA A 300 -14.77 -13.53 10.69
N LEU A 301 -14.36 -12.55 11.48
CA LEU A 301 -13.83 -12.75 12.83
C LEU A 301 -14.90 -13.24 13.82
N ILE A 302 -16.12 -12.72 13.75
CA ILE A 302 -17.23 -13.15 14.62
C ILE A 302 -17.61 -14.60 14.35
N MET A 303 -17.49 -15.09 13.12
CA MET A 303 -17.84 -16.47 12.78
C MET A 303 -16.91 -17.50 13.43
N ILE A 304 -15.62 -17.19 13.59
CA ILE A 304 -14.58 -18.17 13.98
C ILE A 304 -14.87 -18.85 15.33
N PRO A 305 -15.18 -18.14 16.44
CA PRO A 305 -15.41 -18.76 17.75
C PRO A 305 -16.54 -19.80 17.85
N PHE A 306 -17.47 -19.78 16.89
CA PHE A 306 -18.64 -20.67 16.85
C PHE A 306 -18.41 -21.92 16.00
N ILE A 307 -17.29 -21.98 15.27
CA ILE A 307 -16.97 -23.10 14.40
C ILE A 307 -16.49 -24.29 15.23
N THR A 308 -17.10 -25.45 15.00
CA THR A 308 -16.78 -26.73 15.65
C THR A 308 -16.12 -27.73 14.71
N ASN A 309 -16.21 -27.51 13.39
CA ASN A 309 -15.58 -28.33 12.36
C ASN A 309 -14.51 -27.49 11.64
N PRO A 310 -13.24 -27.93 11.58
CA PRO A 310 -12.18 -27.13 11.01
C PRO A 310 -12.37 -26.81 9.52
N TRP A 311 -13.14 -27.60 8.77
CA TRP A 311 -13.44 -27.31 7.36
C TRP A 311 -14.33 -26.07 7.19
N LEU A 312 -15.12 -25.71 8.21
CA LEU A 312 -15.93 -24.50 8.17
C LEU A 312 -15.08 -23.23 8.32
N LEU A 313 -13.82 -23.34 8.77
CA LEU A 313 -12.89 -22.20 8.82
C LEU A 313 -12.51 -21.68 7.44
N LEU A 314 -12.77 -22.44 6.36
CA LEU A 314 -12.58 -21.95 5.01
C LEU A 314 -13.44 -20.71 4.71
N ILE A 315 -14.68 -20.66 5.24
CA ILE A 315 -15.63 -19.57 4.97
C ILE A 315 -15.10 -18.22 5.51
N PRO A 316 -14.77 -18.05 6.80
CA PRO A 316 -14.23 -16.78 7.29
C PRO A 316 -12.87 -16.43 6.66
N ASN A 317 -12.05 -17.42 6.28
CA ASN A 317 -10.79 -17.16 5.58
C ASN A 317 -11.00 -16.63 4.15
N ILE A 318 -11.99 -17.13 3.42
CA ILE A 318 -12.39 -16.57 2.12
C ILE A 318 -12.90 -15.14 2.29
N LEU A 319 -13.80 -14.90 3.25
CA LEU A 319 -14.35 -13.58 3.52
C LEU A 319 -13.26 -12.56 3.87
N PHE A 320 -12.29 -12.96 4.68
CA PHE A 320 -11.16 -12.11 5.01
C PHE A 320 -10.20 -11.91 3.82
N GLY A 321 -10.00 -12.93 2.97
CA GLY A 321 -9.24 -12.77 1.73
C GLY A 321 -9.87 -11.73 0.78
N ILE A 322 -11.19 -11.74 0.65
CA ILE A 322 -11.93 -10.70 -0.09
C ILE A 322 -11.74 -9.32 0.54
N SER A 323 -11.86 -9.23 1.88
CA SER A 323 -11.62 -8.00 2.63
C SER A 323 -10.23 -7.40 2.36
N LEU A 324 -9.18 -8.22 2.42
CA LEU A 324 -7.81 -7.80 2.17
C LEU A 324 -7.64 -7.23 0.75
N ALA A 325 -8.26 -7.87 -0.24
CA ALA A 325 -8.23 -7.44 -1.63
C ALA A 325 -8.99 -6.13 -1.89
N PHE A 326 -9.98 -5.80 -1.07
CA PHE A 326 -10.68 -4.51 -1.17
C PHE A 326 -9.84 -3.40 -0.58
N ALA A 327 -9.19 -3.63 0.55
CA ALA A 327 -8.55 -2.56 1.27
C ALA A 327 -7.14 -2.23 0.79
N LEU A 328 -6.29 -3.23 0.57
CA LEU A 328 -4.88 -2.97 0.29
C LEU A 328 -4.70 -2.23 -1.04
N PRO A 329 -5.21 -2.72 -2.18
CA PRO A 329 -4.97 -2.04 -3.45
C PRO A 329 -5.71 -0.70 -3.53
N SER A 330 -6.91 -0.58 -2.93
CA SER A 330 -7.65 0.70 -2.84
C SER A 330 -6.88 1.73 -2.02
N SER A 331 -6.32 1.33 -0.88
CA SER A 331 -5.48 2.21 -0.05
C SER A 331 -4.24 2.64 -0.82
N GLN A 332 -3.56 1.70 -1.49
CA GLN A 332 -2.37 2.01 -2.28
C GLN A 332 -2.67 2.96 -3.45
N ALA A 333 -3.81 2.82 -4.12
CA ALA A 333 -4.23 3.71 -5.20
C ALA A 333 -4.46 5.16 -4.70
N LEU A 334 -5.17 5.32 -3.56
CA LEU A 334 -5.42 6.63 -2.96
C LEU A 334 -4.15 7.27 -2.40
N LEU A 335 -3.31 6.47 -1.72
CA LEU A 335 -2.01 6.89 -1.20
C LEU A 335 -1.07 7.35 -2.33
N ALA A 336 -1.06 6.64 -3.46
CA ALA A 336 -0.26 7.01 -4.63
C ALA A 336 -0.69 8.35 -5.25
N GLY A 337 -2.01 8.62 -5.31
CA GLY A 337 -2.54 9.90 -5.80
C GLY A 337 -2.17 11.10 -4.92
N LEU A 338 -1.97 10.87 -3.61
CA LEU A 338 -1.56 11.90 -2.64
C LEU A 338 -0.06 12.18 -2.62
N SER A 339 0.76 11.22 -3.03
CA SER A 339 2.20 11.38 -3.05
C SER A 339 2.63 12.24 -4.24
N ALA A 340 2.54 13.58 -4.10
CA ALA A 340 3.17 14.52 -5.01
C ALA A 340 4.66 14.16 -5.22
N GLN A 341 5.19 14.38 -6.42
CA GLN A 341 6.43 13.81 -6.95
C GLN A 341 7.67 13.97 -6.06
N ASP A 342 7.74 14.98 -5.19
CA ASP A 342 8.95 15.33 -4.43
C ASP A 342 9.23 14.50 -3.16
N SER A 343 8.28 13.67 -2.67
CA SER A 343 8.46 12.89 -1.43
C SER A 343 7.95 11.44 -1.50
N ARG A 344 7.76 10.90 -2.70
CA ARG A 344 7.17 9.57 -2.93
C ARG A 344 7.92 8.43 -2.20
N ALA A 345 9.25 8.50 -2.14
CA ALA A 345 10.08 7.49 -1.47
C ALA A 345 9.87 7.47 0.06
N GLY A 346 9.84 8.64 0.71
CA GLY A 346 9.59 8.75 2.15
C GLY A 346 8.18 8.29 2.52
N PHE A 347 7.21 8.61 1.69
CA PHE A 347 5.83 8.17 1.88
C PHE A 347 5.69 6.63 1.81
N MET A 348 6.31 6.00 0.81
CA MET A 348 6.32 4.54 0.68
C MET A 348 7.05 3.88 1.86
N ALA A 349 8.12 4.49 2.38
CA ALA A 349 8.82 3.98 3.56
C ALA A 349 7.96 4.05 4.83
N VAL A 350 7.16 5.12 5.02
CA VAL A 350 6.20 5.19 6.12
C VAL A 350 5.11 4.13 5.96
N ASN A 351 4.56 3.97 4.76
CA ASN A 351 3.57 2.93 4.49
C ASN A 351 4.10 1.52 4.82
N ALA A 352 5.30 1.18 4.36
CA ALA A 352 5.96 -0.09 4.69
C ALA A 352 6.16 -0.25 6.20
N SER A 353 6.59 0.81 6.90
CA SER A 353 6.76 0.79 8.36
C SER A 353 5.44 0.52 9.08
N VAL A 354 4.35 1.14 8.63
CA VAL A 354 3.00 0.92 9.19
C VAL A 354 2.52 -0.51 8.97
N GLN A 355 2.81 -1.09 7.79
CA GLN A 355 2.52 -2.51 7.53
C GLN A 355 3.29 -3.39 8.51
N SER A 356 4.60 -3.23 8.61
CA SER A 356 5.43 -4.06 9.49
C SER A 356 5.07 -3.93 10.97
N LEU A 357 4.69 -2.72 11.42
CA LEU A 357 4.16 -2.51 12.77
C LEU A 357 2.84 -3.25 12.98
N GLY A 358 1.93 -3.20 12.02
CA GLY A 358 0.70 -4.00 12.05
C GLY A 358 1.01 -5.49 12.20
N GLN A 359 1.93 -6.01 11.37
CA GLN A 359 2.34 -7.42 11.43
C GLN A 359 2.91 -7.82 12.80
N ALA A 360 3.72 -6.95 13.43
CA ALA A 360 4.33 -7.22 14.73
C ALA A 360 3.33 -7.12 15.89
N LEU A 361 2.44 -6.12 15.87
CA LEU A 361 1.47 -5.89 16.93
C LEU A 361 0.34 -6.92 16.93
N GLY A 362 -0.03 -7.47 15.77
CA GLY A 362 -1.14 -8.42 15.65
C GLY A 362 -1.02 -9.64 16.59
N PRO A 363 0.05 -10.44 16.48
CA PRO A 363 0.29 -11.58 17.38
C PRO A 363 0.36 -11.16 18.86
N ILE A 364 1.06 -10.08 19.19
CA ILE A 364 1.21 -9.58 20.57
C ILE A 364 -0.14 -9.25 21.21
N LEU A 365 -1.00 -8.51 20.50
CA LEU A 365 -2.31 -8.12 21.01
C LEU A 365 -3.26 -9.32 21.16
N GLY A 366 -3.19 -10.29 20.25
CA GLY A 366 -3.93 -11.54 20.43
C GLY A 366 -3.45 -12.33 21.65
N GLY A 367 -2.16 -12.27 21.96
CA GLY A 367 -1.59 -12.94 23.12
C GLY A 367 -2.06 -12.38 24.44
N LEU A 368 -2.15 -11.04 24.49
CA LEU A 368 -2.79 -10.33 25.59
C LEU A 368 -4.27 -10.70 25.68
N ALA A 369 -4.98 -10.81 24.56
CA ALA A 369 -6.40 -11.18 24.55
C ALA A 369 -6.65 -12.61 25.07
N ILE A 370 -5.74 -13.57 24.82
CA ILE A 370 -5.83 -14.93 25.39
C ILE A 370 -5.88 -14.89 26.93
N ALA A 371 -5.15 -13.96 27.56
CA ALA A 371 -5.10 -13.85 29.02
C ALA A 371 -6.45 -13.49 29.68
N PHE A 372 -7.41 -12.94 28.91
CA PHE A 372 -8.71 -12.48 29.44
C PHE A 372 -9.86 -13.49 29.25
N GLY A 373 -9.65 -14.61 28.57
CA GLY A 373 -10.70 -15.62 28.40
C GLY A 373 -10.44 -16.66 27.32
N GLY A 374 -9.16 -16.95 27.03
CA GLY A 374 -8.75 -17.96 26.07
C GLY A 374 -8.82 -17.49 24.61
N ILE A 375 -8.58 -18.43 23.69
CA ILE A 375 -8.36 -18.12 22.27
C ILE A 375 -9.57 -17.49 21.57
N LYS A 376 -10.80 -17.76 22.02
CA LYS A 376 -12.01 -17.15 21.43
C LYS A 376 -12.05 -15.63 21.60
N VAL A 377 -11.51 -15.12 22.70
CA VAL A 377 -11.45 -13.67 22.99
C VAL A 377 -10.58 -12.94 21.98
N VAL A 378 -9.60 -13.61 21.37
CA VAL A 378 -8.77 -13.04 20.30
C VAL A 378 -9.65 -12.63 19.11
N PHE A 379 -10.54 -13.51 18.66
CA PHE A 379 -11.37 -13.23 17.49
C PHE A 379 -12.47 -12.22 17.80
N PHE A 380 -13.11 -12.29 18.97
CA PHE A 380 -14.10 -11.29 19.38
C PHE A 380 -13.48 -9.90 19.56
N SER A 381 -12.32 -9.80 20.22
CA SER A 381 -11.64 -8.52 20.40
C SER A 381 -11.14 -7.94 19.06
N ALA A 382 -10.63 -8.78 18.15
CA ALA A 382 -10.29 -8.36 16.79
C ALA A 382 -11.51 -7.91 15.97
N ALA A 383 -12.68 -8.57 16.14
CA ALA A 383 -13.92 -8.14 15.49
C ALA A 383 -14.38 -6.77 15.98
N VAL A 384 -14.39 -6.56 17.30
CA VAL A 384 -14.70 -5.27 17.92
C VAL A 384 -13.70 -4.20 17.44
N TYR A 385 -12.40 -4.53 17.40
CA TYR A 385 -11.37 -3.65 16.89
C TYR A 385 -11.61 -3.28 15.42
N SER A 386 -12.02 -4.23 14.56
CA SER A 386 -12.35 -3.95 13.15
C SER A 386 -13.54 -2.98 13.02
N VAL A 387 -14.56 -3.12 13.87
CA VAL A 387 -15.70 -2.19 13.92
C VAL A 387 -15.28 -0.81 14.40
N ILE A 388 -14.46 -0.73 15.46
CA ILE A 388 -13.90 0.56 15.94
C ILE A 388 -13.06 1.21 14.84
N ALA A 389 -12.22 0.44 14.15
CA ALA A 389 -11.39 0.91 13.06
C ALA A 389 -12.21 1.46 11.89
N PHE A 390 -13.37 0.86 11.57
CA PHE A 390 -14.31 1.43 10.60
C PHE A 390 -14.74 2.85 10.98
N PHE A 391 -15.13 3.07 12.24
CA PHE A 391 -15.57 4.39 12.70
C PHE A 391 -14.40 5.39 12.73
N ILE A 392 -13.23 4.99 13.22
CA ILE A 392 -12.02 5.83 13.20
C ILE A 392 -11.65 6.21 11.77
N PHE A 393 -11.62 5.24 10.85
CA PHE A 393 -11.35 5.48 9.44
C PHE A 393 -12.36 6.45 8.83
N ASN A 394 -13.65 6.28 9.13
CA ASN A 394 -14.70 7.18 8.66
C ASN A 394 -14.51 8.62 9.16
N ILE A 395 -14.11 8.78 10.43
CA ILE A 395 -13.80 10.08 11.03
C ILE A 395 -12.56 10.69 10.36
N LEU A 396 -11.53 9.91 10.06
CA LEU A 396 -10.28 10.40 9.48
C LEU A 396 -10.42 10.77 8.00
N ILE A 397 -11.24 10.04 7.24
CA ILE A 397 -11.38 10.22 5.79
C ILE A 397 -12.43 11.26 5.39
N THR A 398 -13.40 11.57 6.27
CA THR A 398 -14.45 12.57 5.97
C THR A 398 -13.91 13.98 6.23
N PRO A 399 -13.81 14.86 5.22
CA PRO A 399 -13.39 16.24 5.45
C PRO A 399 -14.40 16.97 6.33
N LYS A 400 -13.91 17.85 7.23
CA LYS A 400 -14.78 18.89 7.80
C LYS A 400 -15.27 19.72 6.62
N GLN A 401 -16.59 19.87 6.46
CA GLN A 401 -17.14 20.88 5.56
C GLN A 401 -16.51 22.21 5.93
N THR A 402 -15.61 22.73 5.09
CA THR A 402 -15.28 24.14 5.11
C THR A 402 -16.56 24.84 4.71
N GLN A 403 -17.14 25.60 5.66
CA GLN A 403 -18.20 26.54 5.31
C GLN A 403 -17.70 27.35 4.10
N PRO A 404 -18.54 27.56 3.07
CA PRO A 404 -18.17 28.44 1.98
C PRO A 404 -17.70 29.75 2.60
N VAL A 405 -16.47 30.15 2.30
CA VAL A 405 -15.93 31.45 2.71
C VAL A 405 -16.93 32.46 2.18
N SER A 406 -17.70 33.11 3.07
CA SER A 406 -18.51 34.26 2.67
C SER A 406 -17.57 35.20 1.94
N PRO A 407 -17.92 35.70 0.74
CA PRO A 407 -17.04 36.60 0.02
C PRO A 407 -16.65 37.73 0.98
N SER A 408 -15.34 37.85 1.25
CA SER A 408 -14.84 39.03 1.96
C SER A 408 -15.38 40.24 1.22
N PRO A 409 -15.94 41.25 1.91
CA PRO A 409 -16.42 42.45 1.24
C PRO A 409 -15.23 43.12 0.55
N LEU A 410 -15.15 42.93 -0.78
CA LEU A 410 -14.22 43.59 -1.70
C LEU A 410 -14.47 45.11 -1.80
N SER A 411 -15.29 45.69 -0.91
CA SER A 411 -15.76 47.07 -0.96
C SER A 411 -14.84 48.10 -0.30
N GLU A 412 -13.64 47.73 0.18
CA GLU A 412 -12.72 48.69 0.83
C GLU A 412 -11.29 48.72 0.27
N LEU A 413 -11.07 48.30 -0.98
CA LEU A 413 -9.91 48.79 -1.73
C LEU A 413 -10.19 50.22 -2.18
N LYS A 414 -9.94 51.15 -1.25
CA LYS A 414 -9.92 52.59 -1.50
C LYS A 414 -9.15 52.89 -2.77
N THR A 415 -9.82 53.67 -3.61
CA THR A 415 -9.31 54.34 -4.80
C THR A 415 -8.07 55.17 -4.44
N GLN A 416 -6.88 54.57 -4.43
CA GLN A 416 -5.65 55.32 -4.60
C GLN A 416 -5.38 55.37 -6.10
N GLN A 417 -5.64 56.54 -6.69
CA GLN A 417 -5.14 56.90 -8.00
C GLN A 417 -3.61 56.83 -7.98
N THR A 418 -3.06 55.69 -8.38
CA THR A 418 -1.66 55.59 -8.78
C THR A 418 -1.51 56.27 -10.14
N PHE A 419 -0.77 57.38 -10.15
CA PHE A 419 -0.23 58.01 -11.35
C PHE A 419 0.47 56.94 -12.22
N ILE A 420 0.03 56.80 -13.47
CA ILE A 420 0.75 56.03 -14.49
C ILE A 420 1.59 57.03 -15.28
N PRO A 421 2.93 56.95 -15.30
CA PRO A 421 3.73 57.58 -16.34
C PRO A 421 3.48 56.82 -17.64
N GLN A 422 3.07 57.52 -18.70
CA GLN A 422 3.06 56.96 -20.05
C GLN A 422 4.50 56.69 -20.47
N THR A 423 4.81 55.43 -20.79
CA THR A 423 5.98 55.06 -21.61
C THR A 423 5.55 54.12 -22.72
N ASP A 424 5.98 54.45 -23.92
CA ASP A 424 5.70 53.81 -25.19
C ASP A 424 6.20 52.35 -25.29
N SER A 425 5.29 51.48 -25.74
CA SER A 425 5.49 50.26 -26.59
C SER A 425 6.42 49.12 -26.09
N PRO A 426 6.33 47.90 -26.68
CA PRO A 426 5.55 46.81 -26.11
C PRO A 426 6.45 45.65 -25.67
N THR A 427 6.29 45.19 -24.45
CA THR A 427 6.57 43.79 -24.12
C THR A 427 5.55 43.38 -23.09
N SER A 428 4.35 43.03 -23.55
CA SER A 428 3.45 42.25 -22.73
C SER A 428 4.17 40.94 -22.50
N LEU A 429 4.73 40.75 -21.31
CA LEU A 429 4.86 39.40 -20.76
C LEU A 429 3.45 38.83 -20.89
N GLN A 430 3.23 37.91 -21.83
CA GLN A 430 2.04 37.07 -21.82
C GLN A 430 2.14 36.29 -20.52
N THR A 431 1.47 36.78 -19.48
CA THR A 431 1.17 35.97 -18.31
C THR A 431 0.41 34.77 -18.83
N PRO A 432 0.90 33.54 -18.61
CA PRO A 432 0.28 32.39 -19.21
C PRO A 432 -1.13 32.22 -18.64
N VAL A 433 -2.14 32.21 -19.53
CA VAL A 433 -3.54 32.14 -19.14
C VAL A 433 -3.84 30.69 -18.73
N PRO A 434 -4.32 30.45 -17.50
CA PRO A 434 -4.72 29.13 -17.04
C PRO A 434 -5.99 28.67 -17.74
N GLN A 435 -5.96 27.50 -18.38
CA GLN A 435 -7.10 26.96 -19.13
C GLN A 435 -7.36 25.49 -18.80
N LEU A 436 -8.64 25.13 -18.80
CA LEU A 436 -9.10 23.74 -18.79
C LEU A 436 -9.65 23.39 -20.17
N ILE A 437 -8.99 22.46 -20.86
CA ILE A 437 -9.40 22.01 -22.19
C ILE A 437 -10.11 20.67 -22.07
N HIS A 438 -11.40 20.62 -22.39
CA HIS A 438 -12.19 19.40 -22.33
C HIS A 438 -11.72 18.38 -23.39
N THR A 439 -11.35 17.17 -22.97
CA THR A 439 -10.63 16.21 -23.84
C THR A 439 -11.45 15.59 -24.97
N LEU A 440 -12.78 15.62 -24.89
CA LEU A 440 -13.66 15.07 -25.94
C LEU A 440 -14.15 16.13 -26.92
N THR A 441 -14.49 17.32 -26.41
CA THR A 441 -15.08 18.39 -27.22
C THR A 441 -14.08 19.46 -27.64
N ASN A 442 -12.85 19.42 -27.09
CA ASN A 442 -11.84 20.49 -27.19
C ASN A 442 -12.37 21.87 -26.75
N GLN A 443 -13.46 21.90 -25.97
CA GLN A 443 -14.00 23.13 -25.41
C GLN A 443 -13.02 23.67 -24.36
N VAL A 444 -12.62 24.93 -24.53
CA VAL A 444 -11.71 25.62 -23.62
C VAL A 444 -12.53 26.39 -22.58
N VAL A 445 -12.16 26.25 -21.32
CA VAL A 445 -12.70 27.01 -20.19
C VAL A 445 -11.55 27.76 -19.56
N ASP A 446 -11.56 29.09 -19.68
CA ASP A 446 -10.58 29.98 -19.05
C ASP A 446 -10.83 30.05 -17.54
N LEU A 447 -9.76 29.99 -16.74
CA LEU A 447 -9.84 30.18 -15.29
C LEU A 447 -9.59 31.66 -14.95
N PRO A 448 -10.46 32.33 -14.17
CA PRO A 448 -10.26 33.74 -13.81
C PRO A 448 -8.95 33.97 -13.03
N GLU A 449 -8.27 35.08 -13.35
CA GLU A 449 -6.93 35.44 -12.84
C GLU A 449 -6.90 35.98 -11.39
N PHE A 450 -8.07 36.22 -10.78
CA PHE A 450 -8.18 36.81 -9.44
C PHE A 450 -8.33 35.73 -8.35
N PRO A 451 -7.86 35.97 -7.11
CA PRO A 451 -7.94 35.01 -6.01
C PRO A 451 -9.40 34.67 -5.69
N SER A 452 -9.90 33.63 -6.34
CA SER A 452 -11.26 33.15 -6.29
C SER A 452 -11.26 31.63 -6.22
N ILE A 453 -12.16 31.09 -5.40
CA ILE A 453 -12.42 29.66 -5.36
C ILE A 453 -13.52 29.40 -6.39
N ILE A 454 -13.16 28.73 -7.48
CA ILE A 454 -14.05 28.39 -8.57
C ILE A 454 -14.65 27.02 -8.27
N SER A 455 -15.97 26.93 -8.17
CA SER A 455 -16.65 25.64 -8.03
C SER A 455 -16.96 25.06 -9.41
N ILE A 456 -16.81 23.74 -9.53
CA ILE A 456 -17.10 22.98 -10.73
C ILE A 456 -18.24 22.02 -10.42
N GLY A 457 -19.27 22.00 -11.26
CA GLY A 457 -20.35 21.03 -11.16
C GLY A 457 -21.55 21.37 -12.04
N LYS A 458 -22.74 20.93 -11.63
CA LYS A 458 -23.98 21.07 -12.42
C LYS A 458 -24.92 22.14 -11.86
N GLY A 459 -25.56 22.89 -12.76
CA GLY A 459 -26.61 23.86 -12.41
C GLY A 459 -26.08 25.25 -12.05
N HIS A 460 -24.89 25.59 -12.56
CA HIS A 460 -24.25 26.91 -12.40
C HIS A 460 -24.45 27.79 -13.65
N SER A 461 -25.42 27.50 -14.52
CA SER A 461 -25.57 28.13 -15.84
C SER A 461 -25.71 29.65 -15.84
N ASN A 462 -26.05 30.25 -14.69
CA ASN A 462 -26.23 31.70 -14.51
C ASN A 462 -25.14 32.33 -13.61
N ASP A 463 -24.13 31.57 -13.20
CA ASP A 463 -23.08 32.01 -12.28
C ASP A 463 -21.75 32.09 -13.03
N THR A 464 -21.31 33.32 -13.33
CA THR A 464 -20.08 33.57 -14.12
C THR A 464 -18.81 33.18 -13.38
N ASP A 465 -18.89 32.98 -12.06
CA ASP A 465 -17.73 32.68 -11.22
C ASP A 465 -17.51 31.16 -11.05
N ASN A 466 -18.44 30.34 -11.55
CA ASN A 466 -18.42 28.88 -11.41
C ASN A 466 -18.51 28.17 -12.78
N ILE A 467 -17.87 27.00 -12.88
CA ILE A 467 -17.81 26.22 -14.10
C ILE A 467 -18.99 25.24 -14.15
N ASP A 468 -19.97 25.51 -15.01
CA ASP A 468 -21.07 24.60 -15.28
C ASP A 468 -20.69 23.56 -16.36
N VAL A 469 -20.73 22.28 -15.99
CA VAL A 469 -20.46 21.16 -16.90
C VAL A 469 -21.73 20.48 -17.41
N SER A 470 -22.91 21.04 -17.15
CA SER A 470 -24.20 20.43 -17.52
C SER A 470 -24.34 20.19 -19.03
N ASN A 471 -23.71 21.03 -19.85
CA ASN A 471 -23.75 20.96 -21.31
C ASN A 471 -22.72 19.99 -21.92
N LEU A 472 -21.85 19.37 -21.10
CA LEU A 472 -20.85 18.43 -21.58
C LEU A 472 -21.42 17.00 -21.70
N PRO A 473 -20.93 16.18 -22.64
CA PRO A 473 -21.24 14.76 -22.70
C PRO A 473 -20.93 14.10 -21.36
N HIS A 474 -21.80 13.18 -20.93
CA HIS A 474 -21.65 12.44 -19.67
C HIS A 474 -21.81 13.24 -18.37
N SER A 475 -22.45 14.41 -18.41
CA SER A 475 -22.66 15.23 -17.21
C SER A 475 -23.47 14.53 -16.10
N GLU A 476 -24.20 13.44 -16.40
CA GLU A 476 -24.89 12.61 -15.42
C GLU A 476 -23.98 12.09 -14.30
N VAL A 477 -22.69 11.87 -14.57
CA VAL A 477 -21.74 11.36 -13.55
C VAL A 477 -21.19 12.43 -12.60
N VAL A 478 -21.50 13.72 -12.84
CA VAL A 478 -20.97 14.85 -12.04
C VAL A 478 -22.00 15.33 -11.00
N SER A 479 -21.61 15.45 -9.73
CA SER A 479 -22.39 16.11 -8.66
C SER A 479 -22.62 17.61 -8.89
N ARG A 480 -23.62 18.21 -8.21
CA ARG A 480 -23.89 19.67 -8.29
C ARG A 480 -22.71 20.52 -7.81
N ASN A 481 -22.14 20.19 -6.65
CA ASN A 481 -20.88 20.74 -6.15
C ASN A 481 -19.84 19.61 -6.21
N HIS A 482 -19.08 19.52 -7.29
CA HIS A 482 -18.22 18.37 -7.55
C HIS A 482 -16.79 18.60 -7.06
N ALA A 483 -16.17 19.69 -7.52
CA ALA A 483 -14.80 20.03 -7.24
C ALA A 483 -14.67 21.54 -7.08
N GLN A 484 -13.55 21.99 -6.52
CA GLN A 484 -13.19 23.41 -6.46
C GLN A 484 -11.75 23.60 -6.89
N ILE A 485 -11.50 24.65 -7.68
CA ILE A 485 -10.16 25.13 -8.03
C ILE A 485 -9.90 26.42 -7.27
N LYS A 486 -8.70 26.58 -6.73
CA LYS A 486 -8.24 27.84 -6.16
C LYS A 486 -6.89 28.23 -6.75
N PHE A 487 -6.66 29.53 -6.84
CA PHE A 487 -5.35 30.11 -7.06
C PHE A 487 -4.87 30.75 -5.75
N ASP A 488 -3.65 30.44 -5.29
CA ASP A 488 -3.11 30.99 -4.05
C ASP A 488 -2.18 32.19 -4.25
N GLY A 489 -2.04 32.67 -5.49
CA GLY A 489 -1.13 33.74 -5.89
C GLY A 489 0.12 33.25 -6.64
N GLU A 490 0.45 31.96 -6.53
CA GLU A 490 1.61 31.36 -7.21
C GLU A 490 1.21 30.11 -8.00
N ASP A 491 0.36 29.24 -7.44
CA ASP A 491 -0.02 27.96 -8.02
C ASP A 491 -1.54 27.72 -8.03
N TYR A 492 -1.98 26.84 -8.94
CA TYR A 492 -3.35 26.35 -8.99
C TYR A 492 -3.48 25.06 -8.18
N TYR A 493 -4.59 24.92 -7.45
CA TYR A 493 -4.92 23.71 -6.71
C TYR A 493 -6.35 23.31 -6.98
N ILE A 494 -6.63 22.00 -6.90
CA ILE A 494 -7.98 21.44 -6.96
C ILE A 494 -8.28 20.59 -5.73
N GLN A 495 -9.52 20.61 -5.28
CA GLN A 495 -10.05 19.65 -4.30
C GLN A 495 -11.35 19.02 -4.79
N ASP A 496 -11.59 17.78 -4.40
CA ASP A 496 -12.90 17.14 -4.51
C ASP A 496 -13.81 17.61 -3.35
N MET A 497 -15.08 17.91 -3.62
CA MET A 497 -16.03 18.43 -2.62
C MET A 497 -16.84 17.34 -1.91
N GLY A 498 -16.39 16.08 -1.94
CA GLY A 498 -17.16 14.93 -1.48
C GLY A 498 -18.12 14.45 -2.57
N SER A 499 -17.69 14.52 -3.83
CA SER A 499 -18.52 14.15 -4.97
C SER A 499 -18.88 12.67 -4.95
N SER A 500 -20.05 12.31 -5.51
CA SER A 500 -20.55 10.94 -5.46
C SER A 500 -19.71 9.96 -6.27
N ASN A 501 -19.08 10.44 -7.34
CA ASN A 501 -18.31 9.62 -8.28
C ASN A 501 -16.81 9.99 -8.33
N GLY A 502 -16.35 10.89 -7.46
CA GLY A 502 -14.94 11.28 -7.31
C GLY A 502 -14.41 12.23 -8.39
N THR A 503 -13.40 13.00 -8.01
CA THR A 503 -12.51 13.78 -8.89
C THR A 503 -11.18 13.04 -9.05
N TYR A 504 -10.53 13.15 -10.21
CA TYR A 504 -9.31 12.40 -10.53
C TYR A 504 -8.22 13.31 -11.13
N ILE A 505 -6.95 13.05 -10.81
CA ILE A 505 -5.77 13.60 -11.49
C ILE A 505 -5.00 12.45 -12.13
N ASN A 506 -4.79 12.49 -13.44
CA ASN A 506 -4.07 11.46 -14.20
C ASN A 506 -4.56 10.03 -13.89
N LYS A 507 -5.89 9.86 -13.77
CA LYS A 507 -6.60 8.62 -13.38
C LYS A 507 -6.51 8.22 -11.91
N TYR A 508 -5.78 8.95 -11.07
CA TYR A 508 -5.72 8.73 -9.62
C TYR A 508 -6.82 9.54 -8.92
N PRO A 509 -7.67 8.90 -8.09
CA PRO A 509 -8.72 9.60 -7.36
C PRO A 509 -8.16 10.60 -6.35
N LEU A 510 -8.83 11.74 -6.24
CA LEU A 510 -8.60 12.75 -5.22
C LEU A 510 -9.42 12.43 -3.98
N LEU A 511 -8.84 12.69 -2.81
CA LEU A 511 -9.55 12.62 -1.56
C LEU A 511 -10.37 13.91 -1.35
N PRO A 512 -11.63 13.79 -0.91
CA PRO A 512 -12.47 14.93 -0.59
C PRO A 512 -11.81 15.90 0.41
N GLY A 513 -11.86 17.20 0.11
CA GLY A 513 -11.37 18.29 0.97
C GLY A 513 -9.86 18.44 1.07
N ILE A 514 -9.08 17.72 0.25
CA ILE A 514 -7.63 17.92 0.13
C ILE A 514 -7.34 18.70 -1.14
N TRP A 515 -6.51 19.74 -1.02
CA TRP A 515 -6.01 20.53 -2.13
C TRP A 515 -4.79 19.86 -2.77
N TYR A 516 -4.88 19.58 -4.07
CA TYR A 516 -3.83 19.00 -4.91
C TYR A 516 -3.34 20.05 -5.90
N LYS A 517 -2.04 20.25 -5.97
CA LYS A 517 -1.43 21.19 -6.93
C LYS A 517 -1.66 20.71 -8.37
N LEU A 518 -2.11 21.62 -9.23
CA LEU A 518 -2.28 21.42 -10.66
C LEU A 518 -1.03 21.91 -11.40
N GLY A 519 -0.37 20.99 -12.11
CA GLY A 519 0.73 21.32 -13.01
C GLY A 519 0.27 21.32 -14.47
N PRO A 520 0.96 22.02 -15.39
CA PRO A 520 0.66 21.99 -16.81
C PRO A 520 0.66 20.55 -17.37
N GLY A 521 -0.30 20.25 -18.24
CA GLY A 521 -0.47 18.94 -18.86
C GLY A 521 -1.16 17.88 -17.97
N VAL A 522 -1.55 18.24 -16.74
CA VAL A 522 -2.32 17.35 -15.88
C VAL A 522 -3.72 17.11 -16.45
N LYS A 523 -4.11 15.83 -16.55
CA LYS A 523 -5.48 15.45 -16.90
C LYS A 523 -6.35 15.41 -15.65
N LEU A 524 -7.33 16.31 -15.58
CA LEU A 524 -8.41 16.36 -14.61
C LEU A 524 -9.56 15.47 -15.05
N GLY A 525 -10.11 14.63 -14.17
CA GLY A 525 -11.35 13.86 -14.44
C GLY A 525 -12.42 14.19 -13.42
N LEU A 526 -13.67 14.37 -13.85
CA LEU A 526 -14.85 14.57 -13.01
C LEU A 526 -15.81 13.40 -13.17
N GLY A 527 -16.19 12.76 -12.07
CA GLY A 527 -17.02 11.56 -12.06
C GLY A 527 -16.28 10.30 -12.51
N LYS A 528 -17.01 9.28 -12.97
CA LYS A 528 -16.45 7.93 -13.27
C LYS A 528 -15.32 7.99 -14.33
N ARG A 529 -14.06 8.11 -13.88
CA ARG A 529 -12.80 7.96 -14.66
C ARG A 529 -12.84 8.43 -16.11
N ASP A 530 -12.45 9.68 -16.32
CA ASP A 530 -12.28 10.35 -17.63
C ASP A 530 -13.55 10.55 -18.47
N MET A 531 -14.74 10.16 -17.99
CA MET A 531 -16.01 10.39 -18.70
C MET A 531 -16.26 11.87 -18.99
N ILE A 532 -15.91 12.74 -18.02
CA ILE A 532 -15.64 14.15 -18.25
C ILE A 532 -14.21 14.39 -17.83
N ALA A 533 -13.37 14.85 -18.75
CA ALA A 533 -11.98 15.16 -18.45
C ALA A 533 -11.51 16.43 -19.13
N PHE A 534 -10.63 17.14 -18.42
CA PHE A 534 -9.98 18.36 -18.87
C PHE A 534 -8.46 18.18 -18.82
N VAL A 535 -7.73 18.88 -19.68
CA VAL A 535 -6.28 19.06 -19.53
C VAL A 535 -6.05 20.47 -19.03
N PHE A 536 -5.34 20.59 -17.91
CA PHE A 536 -4.91 21.89 -17.39
C PHE A 536 -3.69 22.37 -18.17
N GLN A 537 -3.76 23.57 -18.75
CA GLN A 537 -2.66 24.20 -19.47
C GLN A 537 -2.43 25.63 -18.97
N LEU A 538 -1.19 26.10 -19.13
CA LEU A 538 -0.77 27.47 -18.93
C LEU A 538 -0.33 27.96 -20.31
N ASN A 539 -1.11 28.86 -20.92
CA ASN A 539 -0.92 29.28 -22.32
C ASN A 539 -0.31 30.67 -22.44
#